data_AF-A0ABD3QG59-F1
#
_entry.id   AF-A0ABD3QG59-F1
#
_cell.length_a   1.000
_cell.length_b   1.000
_cell.length_c   1.000
_cell.angle_alpha   90.00
_cell.angle_beta   90.00
_cell.angle_gamma   90.00
#
_symmetry.space_group_name_H-M   'P 1'
#
loop_
_entity.id
_entity.type
_entity.pdbx_description
1 polymer ?
#
loop_
_entity_poly.entity_id
_entity_poly.type
_entity_poly.pdbx_seq_one_letter_code
_entity_poly.pdbx_strand_id
1 'polypeptide(L)'
;MEPTRYRFFNIILCWTLILEQTLSFVAKPRSVRLFQSLGTSSTADESSDVANTASHAASPHRRFIVMSPFVASLGVVVTNYSNNVAFAADGTLDRIVGQLKEASRMLDDVPDLIKAEKWDSVRAILIKPPLSDLWTSGGSKQLLNLYADAIGNELPDGDEMAALELREEAISHLRYLDMAVYNNVFNPIATEGQSGATKELIRSYYEDPIMEWKASKAAVEALIGLAAP
;
A
#
# COMPACT_ATOMS: atom_id res chain seq x y z
N MET A 1 23.88 -22.53 -18.23
CA MET A 1 24.27 -21.57 -17.18
C MET A 1 22.97 -20.94 -16.67
N GLU A 2 22.45 -21.43 -15.55
CA GLU A 2 21.15 -21.00 -14.98
C GLU A 2 21.35 -19.91 -13.91
N PRO A 3 20.76 -18.71 -14.06
CA PRO A 3 20.74 -17.68 -13.02
C PRO A 3 19.34 -17.48 -12.41
N THR A 4 18.44 -18.47 -12.43
CA THR A 4 17.05 -18.33 -11.96
C THR A 4 16.81 -18.74 -10.51
N ARG A 5 17.72 -19.48 -9.88
CA ARG A 5 17.49 -20.00 -8.50
C ARG A 5 17.74 -19.00 -7.37
N TYR A 6 18.42 -17.88 -7.63
CA TYR A 6 18.70 -16.87 -6.58
C TYR A 6 17.60 -15.83 -6.40
N ARG A 7 16.67 -15.67 -7.35
CA ARG A 7 15.57 -14.70 -7.23
C ARG A 7 14.48 -15.15 -6.25
N PHE A 8 14.24 -16.46 -6.10
CA PHE A 8 13.21 -16.99 -5.20
C PHE A 8 13.56 -16.89 -3.70
N PHE A 9 14.85 -16.96 -3.33
CA PHE A 9 15.23 -16.93 -1.91
C PHE A 9 15.08 -15.56 -1.25
N ASN A 10 15.19 -14.46 -2.02
CA ASN A 10 14.97 -13.11 -1.49
C ASN A 10 13.48 -12.75 -1.34
N ILE A 11 12.59 -13.44 -2.06
CA ILE A 11 11.14 -13.20 -2.02
C ILE A 11 10.52 -13.73 -0.71
N ILE A 12 11.01 -14.86 -0.18
CA ILE A 12 10.48 -15.47 1.05
C ILE A 12 10.87 -14.63 2.30
N LEU A 13 12.08 -14.08 2.32
CA LEU A 13 12.56 -13.26 3.46
C LEU A 13 11.87 -11.88 3.56
N CYS A 14 11.35 -11.35 2.44
CA CYS A 14 10.67 -10.06 2.43
C CYS A 14 9.20 -10.17 2.88
N TRP A 15 8.52 -11.28 2.54
CA TRP A 15 7.15 -11.54 2.98
C TRP A 15 7.02 -11.77 4.49
N THR A 16 8.02 -12.37 5.15
CA THR A 16 8.01 -12.53 6.61
C THR A 16 8.17 -11.19 7.34
N LEU A 17 8.91 -10.23 6.79
CA LEU A 17 9.09 -8.90 7.39
C LEU A 17 7.85 -8.01 7.28
N ILE A 18 7.07 -8.13 6.21
CA ILE A 18 5.82 -7.38 6.03
C ILE A 18 4.70 -7.93 6.94
N LEU A 19 4.67 -9.24 7.18
CA LEU A 19 3.68 -9.83 8.11
C LEU A 19 3.96 -9.46 9.58
N GLU A 20 5.24 -9.35 9.99
CA GLU A 20 5.61 -9.00 11.37
C GLU A 20 5.30 -7.55 11.77
N GLN A 21 5.32 -6.60 10.82
CA GLN A 21 4.96 -5.21 11.12
C GLN A 21 3.46 -5.00 11.36
N THR A 22 2.59 -5.84 10.80
CA THR A 22 1.13 -5.70 10.99
C THR A 22 0.62 -6.27 12.33
N LEU A 23 1.33 -7.25 12.91
CA LEU A 23 0.95 -7.84 14.20
C LEU A 23 1.38 -7.02 15.42
N SER A 24 2.29 -6.05 15.26
CA SER A 24 2.77 -5.21 16.37
C SER A 24 1.83 -4.03 16.72
N PHE A 25 0.77 -3.78 15.94
CA PHE A 25 -0.10 -2.62 16.13
C PHE A 25 -1.39 -2.90 16.95
N VAL A 26 -1.63 -4.15 17.37
CA VAL A 26 -2.82 -4.51 18.18
C VAL A 26 -2.40 -5.25 19.44
N ALA A 27 -1.79 -4.54 20.40
CA ALA A 27 -1.89 -4.81 21.85
C ALA A 27 -1.03 -3.82 22.65
N LYS A 28 -1.59 -2.68 23.05
CA LYS A 28 -1.05 -1.94 24.20
C LYS A 28 -2.17 -1.35 25.06
N PRO A 29 -2.64 -2.07 26.10
CA PRO A 29 -3.48 -1.45 27.12
C PRO A 29 -2.65 -0.46 27.95
N ARG A 30 -3.05 0.82 27.94
CA ARG A 30 -2.51 1.87 28.82
C ARG A 30 -3.00 1.61 30.26
N SER A 31 -2.18 0.96 31.08
CA SER A 31 -2.31 1.01 32.54
C SER A 31 -1.65 2.27 33.06
N VAL A 32 -2.47 3.20 33.56
CA VAL A 32 -2.05 4.33 34.39
C VAL A 32 -1.81 3.79 35.80
N ARG A 33 -0.54 3.70 36.23
CA ARG A 33 -0.21 3.47 37.64
C ARG A 33 0.26 4.77 38.28
N LEU A 34 -0.48 5.15 39.32
CA LEU A 34 -0.10 6.14 40.33
C LEU A 34 1.27 5.78 40.91
N PHE A 35 2.19 6.75 40.91
CA PHE A 35 3.39 6.73 41.72
C PHE A 35 3.03 7.27 43.12
N GLN A 36 2.83 6.37 44.08
CA GLN A 36 2.82 6.73 45.50
C GLN A 36 4.26 6.75 45.99
N SER A 37 4.75 7.95 46.31
CA SER A 37 5.93 8.17 47.14
C SER A 37 5.50 8.13 48.60
N LEU A 38 5.99 7.15 49.35
CA LEU A 38 6.07 7.19 50.81
C LEU A 38 7.32 6.40 51.21
N GLY A 39 8.33 7.15 51.69
CA GLY A 39 9.53 6.61 52.27
C GLY A 39 9.34 6.23 53.75
N THR A 40 10.16 5.26 54.13
CA THR A 40 10.95 5.15 55.39
C THR A 40 10.26 5.06 56.75
N SER A 41 10.72 4.07 57.54
CA SER A 41 10.97 4.10 59.01
C SER A 41 10.95 2.65 59.54
N SER A 42 11.71 2.16 60.51
CA SER A 42 12.82 2.62 61.40
C SER A 42 13.05 1.47 62.41
N THR A 43 14.28 1.32 62.93
CA THR A 43 14.63 1.11 64.36
C THR A 43 16.17 1.26 64.47
N ALA A 44 16.81 1.85 65.48
CA ALA A 44 16.43 2.39 66.80
C ALA A 44 17.48 3.43 67.28
N ASP A 45 17.09 4.22 68.29
CA ASP A 45 17.86 4.97 69.33
C ASP A 45 19.06 5.86 68.90
N GLU A 46 19.20 7.11 69.36
CA GLU A 46 19.09 7.60 70.75
C GLU A 46 18.95 9.15 70.82
N SER A 47 18.31 9.62 71.90
CA SER A 47 18.54 10.91 72.60
C SER A 47 17.71 12.18 72.30
N SER A 48 17.02 12.59 73.37
CA SER A 48 16.73 13.95 73.87
C SER A 48 15.63 14.82 73.24
N ASP A 49 14.60 15.00 74.09
CA ASP A 49 14.04 16.27 74.54
C ASP A 49 12.99 17.07 73.73
N VAL A 50 11.79 17.05 74.34
CA VAL A 50 10.96 18.20 74.74
C VAL A 50 9.93 18.79 73.74
N ALA A 51 8.67 18.63 74.17
CA ALA A 51 7.50 19.53 74.08
C ALA A 51 6.63 19.62 72.80
N ASN A 52 5.39 19.14 72.97
CA ASN A 52 4.09 19.83 72.75
C ASN A 52 3.98 20.82 71.58
N THR A 53 3.01 20.61 70.68
CA THR A 53 1.66 21.24 70.74
C THR A 53 0.77 20.78 69.59
N ALA A 54 -0.53 20.67 69.89
CA ALA A 54 -1.60 20.41 68.95
C ALA A 54 -1.90 21.63 68.04
N SER A 55 -2.61 21.37 66.92
CA SER A 55 -3.90 22.00 66.53
C SER A 55 -4.03 22.39 65.05
N HIS A 56 -5.24 22.13 64.54
CA HIS A 56 -6.02 22.92 63.55
C HIS A 56 -5.45 23.12 62.13
N ALA A 57 -6.20 23.24 61.05
CA ALA A 57 -7.61 23.18 60.69
C ALA A 57 -7.67 23.39 59.16
N ALA A 58 -8.90 23.38 58.62
CA ALA A 58 -9.34 24.13 57.44
C ALA A 58 -9.38 23.39 56.09
N SER A 59 -10.61 23.06 55.73
CA SER A 59 -11.11 23.04 54.35
C SER A 59 -11.12 24.47 53.77
N PRO A 60 -11.00 24.60 52.45
CA PRO A 60 -11.98 25.44 51.77
C PRO A 60 -12.49 24.90 50.42
N HIS A 61 -13.78 25.17 50.21
CA HIS A 61 -14.54 25.20 48.96
C HIS A 61 -13.78 25.76 47.74
N ARG A 62 -14.07 25.21 46.55
CA ARG A 62 -14.51 26.01 45.39
C ARG A 62 -15.20 25.16 44.32
N ARG A 63 -16.50 25.43 44.14
CA ARG A 63 -17.31 25.14 42.95
C ARG A 63 -16.85 26.08 41.82
N PHE A 64 -16.89 25.65 40.55
CA PHE A 64 -17.64 26.34 39.47
C PHE A 64 -17.42 25.79 38.04
N ILE A 65 -18.57 25.69 37.36
CA ILE A 65 -18.90 25.98 35.94
C ILE A 65 -18.49 25.03 34.80
N VAL A 66 -19.57 24.49 34.23
CA VAL A 66 -19.80 23.98 32.88
C VAL A 66 -19.63 25.09 31.83
N MET A 67 -18.88 24.84 30.76
CA MET A 67 -19.16 25.44 29.45
C MET A 67 -18.68 24.54 28.32
N SER A 68 -19.66 24.02 27.57
CA SER A 68 -19.49 23.44 26.24
C SER A 68 -19.46 24.57 25.20
N PRO A 69 -18.56 24.47 24.21
CA PRO A 69 -18.95 24.87 22.87
C PRO A 69 -18.75 23.74 21.86
N PHE A 70 -19.89 23.36 21.30
CA PHE A 70 -20.14 23.00 19.90
C PHE A 70 -18.98 23.39 18.95
N VAL A 71 -18.28 22.40 18.39
CA VAL A 71 -17.41 22.59 17.21
C VAL A 71 -17.96 21.72 16.09
N ALA A 72 -18.29 22.41 15.01
CA ALA A 72 -18.94 21.90 13.82
C ALA A 72 -18.17 20.72 13.20
N SER A 73 -18.89 19.62 12.99
CA SER A 73 -18.48 18.53 12.12
C SER A 73 -18.41 19.03 10.68
N LEU A 74 -17.21 19.40 10.21
CA LEU A 74 -16.91 19.43 8.79
C LEU A 74 -16.91 17.98 8.29
N GLY A 75 -18.08 17.54 7.84
CA GLY A 75 -18.24 16.32 7.07
C GLY A 75 -17.47 16.46 5.77
N VAL A 76 -16.28 15.87 5.72
CA VAL A 76 -15.62 15.55 4.46
C VAL A 76 -16.51 14.50 3.80
N VAL A 77 -17.35 14.94 2.86
CA VAL A 77 -17.97 14.04 1.89
C VAL A 77 -16.82 13.56 1.00
N VAL A 78 -16.21 12.44 1.36
CA VAL A 78 -15.46 11.63 0.42
C VAL A 78 -16.51 11.12 -0.57
N THR A 79 -16.70 11.85 -1.67
CA THR A 79 -17.35 11.31 -2.84
C THR A 79 -16.46 10.18 -3.36
N ASN A 80 -16.70 8.96 -2.86
CA ASN A 80 -16.40 7.77 -3.63
C ASN A 80 -17.20 7.89 -4.92
N TYR A 81 -16.57 8.41 -5.97
CA TYR A 81 -16.98 8.20 -7.36
C TYR A 81 -16.80 6.71 -7.70
N SER A 82 -17.50 5.84 -6.98
CA SER A 82 -17.80 4.51 -7.47
C SER A 82 -18.94 4.71 -8.45
N ASN A 83 -18.59 4.95 -9.71
CA ASN A 83 -19.49 4.83 -10.84
C ASN A 83 -19.93 3.35 -10.93
N ASN A 84 -20.84 2.95 -10.05
CA ASN A 84 -21.62 1.73 -10.19
C ASN A 84 -22.69 2.02 -11.24
N VAL A 85 -22.25 1.97 -12.51
CA VAL A 85 -23.15 1.99 -13.66
C VAL A 85 -23.93 0.68 -13.64
N ALA A 86 -25.26 0.78 -13.65
CA ALA A 86 -26.17 -0.35 -13.65
C ALA A 86 -25.83 -1.34 -14.78
N PHE A 87 -25.71 -2.62 -14.43
CA PHE A 87 -25.41 -3.73 -15.35
C PHE A 87 -26.63 -4.04 -16.24
N ALA A 88 -26.58 -3.59 -17.50
CA ALA A 88 -27.41 -4.11 -18.58
C ALA A 88 -26.61 -5.16 -19.36
N ALA A 89 -27.26 -6.27 -19.73
CA ALA A 89 -26.64 -7.52 -20.21
C ALA A 89 -26.13 -7.51 -21.67
N ASP A 90 -25.96 -6.36 -22.30
CA ASP A 90 -25.35 -6.21 -23.63
C ASP A 90 -24.08 -5.35 -23.50
N GLY A 91 -22.91 -5.89 -23.86
CA GLY A 91 -21.65 -5.13 -23.94
C GLY A 91 -20.74 -5.20 -22.71
N THR A 92 -20.75 -6.30 -21.94
CA THR A 92 -19.86 -6.45 -20.78
C THR A 92 -18.41 -6.58 -21.23
N LEU A 93 -18.12 -7.39 -22.25
CA LEU A 93 -16.76 -7.54 -22.79
C LEU A 93 -16.22 -6.24 -23.38
N ASP A 94 -16.97 -5.55 -24.24
CA ASP A 94 -16.56 -4.29 -24.88
C ASP A 94 -16.20 -3.22 -23.84
N ARG A 95 -16.98 -3.13 -22.75
CA ARG A 95 -16.70 -2.22 -21.64
C ARG A 95 -15.39 -2.57 -20.95
N ILE A 96 -15.17 -3.85 -20.65
CA ILE A 96 -13.94 -4.33 -20.00
C ILE A 96 -12.72 -4.09 -20.92
N VAL A 97 -12.84 -4.38 -22.21
CA VAL A 97 -11.80 -4.09 -23.21
C VAL A 97 -11.52 -2.59 -23.31
N GLY A 98 -12.54 -1.75 -23.19
CA GLY A 98 -12.40 -0.29 -23.07
C GLY A 98 -11.53 0.10 -21.87
N GLN A 99 -11.78 -0.49 -20.71
CA GLN A 99 -10.98 -0.27 -19.50
C GLN A 99 -9.54 -0.79 -19.64
N LEU A 100 -9.33 -1.94 -20.30
CA LEU A 100 -7.99 -2.46 -20.60
C LEU A 100 -7.22 -1.54 -21.54
N LYS A 101 -7.87 -0.99 -22.58
CA LYS A 101 -7.26 -0.03 -23.51
C LYS A 101 -6.86 1.27 -22.80
N GLU A 102 -7.71 1.76 -21.90
CA GLU A 102 -7.39 2.94 -21.09
C GLU A 102 -6.23 2.65 -20.12
N ALA A 103 -6.24 1.51 -19.44
CA ALA A 103 -5.15 1.08 -18.56
C ALA A 103 -3.82 0.94 -19.31
N SER A 104 -3.83 0.38 -20.53
CA SER A 104 -2.65 0.29 -21.40
C SER A 104 -2.10 1.67 -21.75
N ARG A 105 -2.96 2.63 -22.11
CA ARG A 105 -2.55 4.02 -22.41
C ARG A 105 -1.91 4.71 -21.20
N MET A 106 -2.39 4.43 -19.99
CA MET A 106 -1.77 4.99 -18.77
C MET A 106 -0.32 4.54 -18.59
N LEU A 107 0.05 3.37 -19.11
CA LEU A 107 1.44 2.89 -19.07
C LEU A 107 2.34 3.61 -20.09
N ASP A 108 1.81 4.35 -21.07
CA ASP A 108 2.62 5.03 -22.09
C ASP A 108 3.54 6.12 -21.50
N ASP A 109 3.10 6.76 -20.42
CA ASP A 109 3.84 7.84 -19.77
C ASP A 109 4.96 7.33 -18.84
N VAL A 110 4.93 6.05 -18.45
CA VAL A 110 5.82 5.46 -17.44
C VAL A 110 7.31 5.54 -17.82
N PRO A 111 7.74 5.22 -19.06
CA PRO A 111 9.15 5.28 -19.43
C PRO A 111 9.77 6.68 -19.28
N ASP A 112 8.99 7.72 -19.59
CA ASP A 112 9.49 9.09 -19.51
C ASP A 112 9.56 9.58 -18.05
N LEU A 113 8.65 9.11 -17.20
CA LEU A 113 8.73 9.32 -15.75
C LEU A 113 9.91 8.59 -15.10
N ILE A 114 10.22 7.36 -15.55
CA ILE A 114 11.39 6.60 -15.10
C ILE A 114 12.68 7.33 -15.49
N LYS A 115 12.80 7.80 -16.74
CA LYS A 115 13.97 8.60 -17.19
C LYS A 115 14.12 9.89 -16.40
N ALA A 116 13.01 10.50 -15.98
CA ALA A 116 13.00 11.71 -15.17
C ALA A 116 13.16 11.43 -13.66
N GLU A 117 13.39 10.18 -13.26
CA GLU A 117 13.52 9.73 -11.87
C GLU A 117 12.31 10.10 -10.98
N LYS A 118 11.13 10.26 -11.59
CA LYS A 118 9.87 10.61 -10.90
C LYS A 118 9.16 9.36 -10.39
N TRP A 119 9.82 8.60 -9.53
CA TRP A 119 9.34 7.30 -9.04
C TRP A 119 7.96 7.36 -8.37
N ASP A 120 7.70 8.39 -7.56
CA ASP A 120 6.37 8.59 -6.94
C ASP A 120 5.26 8.83 -7.97
N SER A 121 5.57 9.52 -9.08
CA SER A 121 4.60 9.75 -10.15
C SER A 121 4.27 8.45 -10.88
N VAL A 122 5.25 7.56 -11.07
CA VAL A 122 5.00 6.22 -11.63
C VAL A 122 4.05 5.44 -10.72
N ARG A 123 4.30 5.41 -9.40
CA ARG A 123 3.41 4.72 -8.46
C ARG A 123 2.01 5.30 -8.45
N ALA A 124 1.89 6.64 -8.50
CA ALA A 124 0.60 7.32 -8.59
C ALA A 124 -0.22 6.88 -9.81
N ILE A 125 0.43 6.60 -10.95
CA ILE A 125 -0.22 6.03 -12.13
C ILE A 125 -0.68 4.59 -11.86
N LEU A 126 0.18 3.74 -11.31
CA LEU A 126 -0.10 2.31 -11.08
C LEU A 126 -1.28 2.05 -10.12
N ILE A 127 -1.50 2.94 -9.15
CA ILE A 127 -2.61 2.84 -8.19
C ILE A 127 -3.88 3.55 -8.62
N LYS A 128 -3.88 4.21 -9.78
CA LYS A 128 -5.05 4.94 -10.28
C LYS A 128 -5.92 4.02 -11.15
N PRO A 129 -7.26 4.03 -10.98
CA PRO A 129 -8.17 3.31 -11.88
C PRO A 129 -8.14 3.88 -13.31
N PRO A 130 -8.34 3.05 -14.35
CA PRO A 130 -8.65 1.61 -14.30
C PRO A 130 -7.44 0.68 -14.12
N LEU A 131 -6.22 1.20 -14.15
CA LEU A 131 -5.00 0.39 -14.07
C LEU A 131 -4.86 -0.36 -12.74
N SER A 132 -5.21 0.26 -11.63
CA SER A 132 -5.21 -0.38 -10.31
C SER A 132 -6.12 -1.61 -10.23
N ASP A 133 -7.21 -1.61 -10.98
CA ASP A 133 -8.23 -2.67 -10.93
C ASP A 133 -7.75 -3.98 -11.59
N LEU A 134 -6.63 -3.92 -12.33
CA LEU A 134 -6.00 -5.09 -12.94
C LEU A 134 -5.28 -5.96 -11.92
N TRP A 135 -4.64 -5.37 -10.90
CA TRP A 135 -3.64 -6.08 -10.08
C TRP A 135 -3.80 -5.93 -8.57
N THR A 136 -4.51 -4.90 -8.10
CA THR A 136 -4.72 -4.68 -6.67
C THR A 136 -5.83 -5.59 -6.11
N SER A 137 -5.64 -6.07 -4.89
CA SER A 137 -6.61 -6.96 -4.20
C SER A 137 -7.90 -6.25 -3.77
N GLY A 138 -7.91 -4.91 -3.78
CA GLY A 138 -9.02 -4.08 -3.32
C GLY A 138 -9.97 -3.59 -4.42
N GLY A 139 -9.59 -3.68 -5.70
CA GLY A 139 -10.47 -3.38 -6.83
C GLY A 139 -11.60 -4.41 -6.88
N SER A 140 -12.87 -3.97 -6.95
CA SER A 140 -14.05 -4.81 -6.64
C SER A 140 -14.16 -6.05 -7.55
N LYS A 141 -13.54 -7.16 -7.12
CA LYS A 141 -13.51 -8.49 -7.74
C LYS A 141 -12.98 -8.49 -9.20
N GLN A 142 -11.70 -8.15 -9.31
CA GLN A 142 -10.76 -8.39 -10.42
C GLN A 142 -11.37 -8.25 -11.82
N LEU A 143 -11.17 -7.07 -12.43
CA LEU A 143 -11.55 -6.79 -13.81
C LEU A 143 -11.14 -7.91 -14.78
N LEU A 144 -9.97 -8.52 -14.54
CA LEU A 144 -9.44 -9.61 -15.33
C LEU A 144 -10.13 -10.97 -15.12
N ASN A 145 -10.80 -11.19 -13.99
CA ASN A 145 -11.67 -12.37 -13.82
C ASN A 145 -12.94 -12.20 -14.62
N LEU A 146 -13.57 -11.02 -14.52
CA LEU A 146 -14.74 -10.67 -15.32
C LEU A 146 -14.39 -10.72 -16.82
N TYR A 147 -13.16 -10.35 -17.18
CA TYR A 147 -12.65 -10.46 -18.53
C TYR A 147 -12.60 -11.91 -19.01
N ALA A 148 -11.96 -12.81 -18.26
CA ALA A 148 -11.86 -14.22 -18.62
C ALA A 148 -13.25 -14.86 -18.74
N ASP A 149 -14.14 -14.61 -17.76
CA ASP A 149 -15.53 -15.08 -17.80
C ASP A 149 -16.25 -14.53 -19.05
N ALA A 150 -16.05 -13.26 -19.41
CA ALA A 150 -16.68 -12.66 -20.58
C ALA A 150 -16.14 -13.24 -21.90
N ILE A 151 -14.84 -13.54 -21.99
CA ILE A 151 -14.24 -14.19 -23.17
C ILE A 151 -14.87 -15.57 -23.41
N GLY A 152 -15.00 -16.40 -22.37
CA GLY A 152 -15.59 -17.74 -22.50
C GLY A 152 -17.10 -17.75 -22.78
N ASN A 153 -17.82 -16.70 -22.38
CA ASN A 153 -19.28 -16.62 -22.53
C ASN A 153 -19.75 -15.85 -23.77
N GLU A 154 -19.06 -14.77 -24.15
CA GLU A 154 -19.51 -13.85 -25.23
C GLU A 154 -18.90 -14.20 -26.61
N LEU A 155 -17.70 -14.80 -26.66
CA LEU A 155 -17.04 -15.17 -27.93
C LEU A 155 -17.23 -16.66 -28.24
N PRO A 156 -17.71 -17.03 -29.45
CA PRO A 156 -17.88 -18.43 -29.85
C PRO A 156 -16.59 -19.26 -29.84
N ASP A 157 -15.46 -18.62 -30.16
CA ASP A 157 -14.11 -19.20 -30.19
C ASP A 157 -13.20 -18.60 -29.10
N GLY A 158 -13.79 -18.09 -28.02
CA GLY A 158 -13.06 -17.44 -26.92
C GLY A 158 -12.18 -18.43 -26.14
N ASP A 159 -10.89 -18.14 -26.03
CA ASP A 159 -9.96 -18.93 -25.20
C ASP A 159 -9.89 -18.37 -23.77
N GLU A 160 -10.81 -18.85 -22.92
CA GLU A 160 -10.83 -18.50 -21.49
C GLU A 160 -9.52 -18.88 -20.78
N MET A 161 -8.90 -20.01 -21.15
CA MET A 161 -7.68 -20.47 -20.50
C MET A 161 -6.51 -19.52 -20.81
N ALA A 162 -6.35 -19.12 -22.07
CA ALA A 162 -5.35 -18.11 -22.44
C ALA A 162 -5.60 -16.76 -21.72
N ALA A 163 -6.86 -16.37 -21.54
CA ALA A 163 -7.19 -15.15 -20.78
C ALA A 163 -6.79 -15.26 -19.29
N LEU A 164 -6.98 -16.43 -18.67
CA LEU A 164 -6.56 -16.69 -17.29
C LEU A 164 -5.04 -16.70 -17.12
N GLU A 165 -4.30 -17.28 -18.08
CA GLU A 165 -2.84 -17.29 -18.07
C GLU A 165 -2.27 -15.88 -18.21
N LEU A 166 -2.72 -15.12 -19.22
CA LEU A 166 -2.29 -13.74 -19.45
C LEU A 166 -2.66 -12.80 -18.29
N ARG A 167 -3.78 -13.08 -17.59
CA ARG A 167 -4.13 -12.37 -16.36
C ARG A 167 -3.02 -12.50 -15.32
N GLU A 168 -2.58 -13.71 -15.03
CA GLU A 168 -1.55 -13.93 -14.00
C GLU A 168 -0.21 -13.28 -14.41
N GLU A 169 0.14 -13.32 -15.70
CA GLU A 169 1.31 -12.61 -16.23
C GLU A 169 1.20 -11.10 -16.03
N ALA A 170 0.07 -10.50 -16.42
CA ALA A 170 -0.16 -9.06 -16.26
C ALA A 170 -0.09 -8.64 -14.79
N ILE A 171 -0.74 -9.38 -13.88
CA ILE A 171 -0.71 -9.12 -12.43
C ILE A 171 0.71 -9.22 -11.89
N SER A 172 1.44 -10.26 -12.29
CA SER A 172 2.81 -10.53 -11.86
C SER A 172 3.74 -9.37 -12.24
N HIS A 173 3.75 -8.99 -13.52
CA HIS A 173 4.61 -7.92 -14.02
C HIS A 173 4.26 -6.56 -13.42
N LEU A 174 2.97 -6.23 -13.26
CA LEU A 174 2.54 -4.97 -12.63
C LEU A 174 3.00 -4.87 -11.17
N ARG A 175 2.97 -5.98 -10.43
CA ARG A 175 3.49 -6.04 -9.06
C ARG A 175 5.01 -5.90 -9.01
N TYR A 176 5.73 -6.55 -9.92
CA TYR A 176 7.18 -6.39 -9.99
C TYR A 176 7.58 -4.97 -10.39
N LEU A 177 6.82 -4.32 -11.27
CA LEU A 177 7.01 -2.92 -11.60
C LEU A 177 6.80 -2.01 -10.38
N ASP A 178 5.69 -2.15 -9.64
CA ASP A 178 5.47 -1.34 -8.41
C ASP A 178 6.58 -1.56 -7.38
N MET A 179 7.05 -2.81 -7.21
CA MET A 179 8.15 -3.11 -6.29
C MET A 179 9.48 -2.51 -6.75
N ALA A 180 9.81 -2.59 -8.04
CA ALA A 180 11.03 -2.01 -8.58
C ALA A 180 11.03 -0.48 -8.40
N VAL A 181 9.90 0.17 -8.70
CA VAL A 181 9.73 1.62 -8.51
C VAL A 181 9.73 2.00 -7.03
N TYR A 182 9.08 1.22 -6.16
CA TYR A 182 9.05 1.45 -4.72
C TYR A 182 10.46 1.50 -4.13
N ASN A 183 11.31 0.53 -4.47
CA ASN A 183 12.70 0.49 -3.99
C ASN A 183 13.49 1.75 -4.39
N ASN A 184 13.16 2.33 -5.54
CA ASN A 184 13.81 3.54 -6.04
C ASN A 184 13.36 4.83 -5.34
N VAL A 185 12.14 4.86 -4.79
CA VAL A 185 11.67 6.01 -3.97
C VAL A 185 12.52 6.16 -2.70
N PHE A 186 12.91 5.03 -2.07
CA PHE A 186 13.55 5.05 -0.75
C PHE A 186 15.08 5.07 -0.79
N ASN A 187 15.71 4.61 -1.88
CA ASN A 187 17.17 4.51 -1.97
C ASN A 187 17.72 5.25 -3.21
N PRO A 188 17.52 6.58 -3.37
CA PRO A 188 17.99 7.31 -4.55
C PRO A 188 19.50 7.13 -4.74
N ILE A 189 19.90 6.58 -5.88
CA ILE A 189 21.32 6.58 -6.27
C ILE A 189 21.70 8.00 -6.68
N ALA A 190 22.69 8.58 -6.01
CA ALA A 190 23.20 9.90 -6.34
C ALA A 190 23.96 9.81 -7.69
N THR A 191 23.23 10.00 -8.79
CA THR A 191 23.67 10.18 -10.18
C THR A 191 24.57 9.09 -10.78
N GLU A 192 24.29 8.71 -12.03
CA GLU A 192 25.19 7.87 -12.81
C GLU A 192 26.61 8.48 -12.84
N GLY A 193 27.58 7.76 -12.29
CA GLY A 193 29.00 8.08 -12.43
C GLY A 193 29.63 9.03 -11.40
N GLN A 194 28.92 9.51 -10.37
CA GLN A 194 29.54 10.30 -9.28
C GLN A 194 29.67 9.56 -7.95
N SER A 195 28.83 8.56 -7.71
CA SER A 195 28.97 7.65 -6.57
C SER A 195 29.31 6.26 -7.10
N GLY A 196 30.15 5.50 -6.38
CA GLY A 196 30.63 4.16 -6.77
C GLY A 196 29.55 3.07 -6.78
N ALA A 197 28.35 3.36 -7.29
CA ALA A 197 27.30 2.40 -7.54
C ALA A 197 27.81 1.31 -8.49
N THR A 198 27.68 0.06 -8.07
CA THR A 198 28.04 -1.09 -8.90
C THR A 198 27.14 -1.14 -10.14
N LYS A 199 27.63 -1.71 -11.25
CA LYS A 199 26.85 -1.82 -12.50
C LYS A 199 25.52 -2.55 -12.27
N GLU A 200 25.51 -3.49 -11.32
CA GLU A 200 24.34 -4.24 -10.88
C GLU A 200 23.29 -3.34 -10.22
N LEU A 201 23.70 -2.30 -9.50
CA LEU A 201 22.79 -1.36 -8.86
C LEU A 201 22.11 -0.47 -9.91
N ILE A 202 22.88 0.07 -10.88
CA ILE A 202 22.35 0.87 -11.99
C ILE A 202 21.36 0.04 -12.82
N ARG A 203 21.73 -1.20 -13.13
CA ARG A 203 20.86 -2.16 -13.83
C ARG A 203 19.55 -2.35 -13.08
N SER A 204 19.60 -2.62 -11.78
CA SER A 204 18.38 -2.82 -10.99
C SER A 204 17.54 -1.54 -10.88
N TYR A 205 18.18 -0.38 -10.89
CA TYR A 205 17.50 0.91 -10.78
C TYR A 205 16.72 1.32 -12.04
N TYR A 206 17.31 1.10 -13.22
CA TYR A 206 16.76 1.61 -14.47
C TYR A 206 16.28 0.51 -15.42
N GLU A 207 17.00 -0.60 -15.51
CA GLU A 207 16.64 -1.66 -16.45
C GLU A 207 15.48 -2.49 -15.92
N ASP A 208 15.47 -2.87 -14.63
CA ASP A 208 14.42 -3.71 -14.07
C ASP A 208 13.03 -3.05 -14.20
N PRO A 209 12.80 -1.77 -13.81
CA PRO A 209 11.50 -1.12 -14.02
C PRO A 209 11.10 -1.04 -15.50
N ILE A 210 12.05 -0.81 -16.41
CA ILE A 210 11.75 -0.72 -17.84
C ILE A 210 11.41 -2.10 -18.42
N MET A 211 12.08 -3.16 -18.00
CA MET A 211 11.77 -4.53 -18.42
C MET A 211 10.38 -4.94 -17.93
N GLU A 212 10.09 -4.71 -16.64
CA GLU A 212 8.77 -5.04 -16.08
C GLU A 212 7.66 -4.19 -16.70
N TRP A 213 7.90 -2.90 -16.96
CA TRP A 213 6.96 -2.06 -17.70
C TRP A 213 6.65 -2.62 -19.10
N LYS A 214 7.67 -3.01 -19.87
CA LYS A 214 7.47 -3.61 -21.20
C LYS A 214 6.65 -4.89 -21.10
N ALA A 215 6.95 -5.74 -20.13
CA ALA A 215 6.25 -7.01 -19.93
C ALA A 215 4.79 -6.78 -19.49
N SER A 216 4.55 -5.86 -18.55
CA SER A 216 3.18 -5.45 -18.17
C SER A 216 2.39 -4.95 -19.37
N LYS A 217 2.99 -4.05 -20.18
CA LYS A 217 2.31 -3.50 -21.35
C LYS A 217 2.01 -4.58 -22.39
N ALA A 218 2.96 -5.45 -22.68
CA ALA A 218 2.78 -6.56 -23.61
C ALA A 218 1.67 -7.52 -23.13
N ALA A 219 1.62 -7.87 -21.85
CA ALA A 219 0.59 -8.74 -21.30
C ALA A 219 -0.81 -8.09 -21.39
N VAL A 220 -0.93 -6.79 -21.08
CA VAL A 220 -2.20 -6.07 -21.22
C VAL A 220 -2.64 -5.95 -22.68
N GLU A 221 -1.71 -5.69 -23.61
CA GLU A 221 -2.01 -5.66 -25.04
C GLU A 221 -2.39 -7.03 -25.61
N ALA A 222 -1.75 -8.10 -25.12
CA ALA A 222 -2.11 -9.47 -25.46
C ALA A 222 -3.53 -9.82 -24.98
N LEU A 223 -3.90 -9.42 -23.75
CA LEU A 223 -5.27 -9.52 -23.27
C LEU A 223 -6.23 -8.81 -24.22
N ILE A 224 -5.98 -7.54 -24.58
CA ILE A 224 -6.82 -6.80 -25.55
C ILE A 224 -6.93 -7.53 -26.90
N GLY A 225 -5.85 -8.17 -27.34
CA GLY A 225 -5.81 -8.94 -28.59
C GLY A 225 -6.72 -10.17 -28.61
N LEU A 226 -6.92 -10.83 -27.46
CA LEU A 226 -7.83 -11.98 -27.36
C LEU A 226 -9.30 -11.62 -27.63
N ALA A 227 -9.69 -10.35 -27.41
CA ALA A 227 -11.03 -9.87 -27.68
C ALA A 227 -11.21 -9.32 -29.11
N ALA A 228 -10.17 -9.38 -29.95
CA ALA A 228 -10.29 -8.94 -31.34
C ALA A 228 -11.06 -10.01 -32.16
N PRO A 229 -12.04 -9.59 -32.98
CA PRO A 229 -12.81 -10.50 -33.84
C PRO A 229 -12.00 -11.09 -35.00
#